data_AF-A0A372IRP6-F1
#
_entry.id   AF-A0A372IRP6-F1
#
_cell.length_a   1.000
_cell.length_b   1.000
_cell.length_c   1.000
_cell.angle_alpha   90.00
_cell.angle_beta   90.00
_cell.angle_gamma   90.00
#
_symmetry.space_group_name_H-M   'P 1'
#
loop_
_entity.id
_entity.type
_entity.pdbx_description
1 polymer ?
#
loop_
_entity_poly.entity_id
_entity_poly.type
_entity_poly.pdbx_seq_one_letter_code
_entity_poly.pdbx_strand_id
1 'polypeptide(L)'
;MKLPLRIALLFAFALSLSVSPFAAHAWNKTSDADWQSAKLLSFGMEHWISNGGSQTNGHVDGNGNYSSTTTESTWGHNTYHVVLDDGKMLYFAERTLSFRWQRDPHFTENAMVRFSLKKDTLTVVDDSGREFKMKLVKRRIKE
;
A
#
# COMPACT_ATOMS: atom_id res chain seq x y z
N MET A 1 5.71 -8.13 80.34
CA MET A 1 4.79 -9.28 80.36
C MET A 1 3.38 -8.80 80.62
N LYS A 2 2.44 -9.11 79.70
CA LYS A 2 0.96 -9.18 79.82
C LYS A 2 0.27 -8.51 78.62
N LEU A 3 -0.33 -9.36 77.78
CA LEU A 3 -1.24 -9.03 76.66
C LEU A 3 -2.49 -8.31 77.16
N PRO A 4 -3.14 -7.53 76.29
CA PRO A 4 -4.51 -7.89 75.88
C PRO A 4 -4.71 -7.57 74.38
N LEU A 5 -5.75 -7.97 73.65
CA LEU A 5 -6.92 -8.84 73.78
C LEU A 5 -7.58 -8.61 72.42
N ARG A 6 -7.84 -9.68 71.64
CA ARG A 6 -8.54 -9.56 70.35
C ARG A 6 -9.99 -9.16 70.59
N ILE A 7 -10.44 -8.07 69.99
CA ILE A 7 -11.88 -7.75 69.86
C ILE A 7 -12.14 -7.45 68.38
N ALA A 8 -12.97 -8.32 67.80
CA ALA A 8 -13.49 -8.21 66.45
C ALA A 8 -14.54 -7.10 66.37
N LEU A 9 -14.61 -6.38 65.25
CA LEU A 9 -15.89 -5.86 64.77
C LEU A 9 -15.87 -5.66 63.26
N LEU A 10 -16.77 -6.39 62.60
CA LEU A 10 -17.17 -6.24 61.20
C LEU A 10 -17.79 -4.86 60.97
N PHE A 11 -17.38 -4.18 59.90
CA PHE A 11 -18.27 -3.27 59.17
C PHE A 11 -18.04 -3.43 57.67
N ALA A 12 -19.16 -3.61 56.98
CA ALA A 12 -19.32 -3.97 55.58
C ALA A 12 -19.08 -2.79 54.62
N PHE A 13 -19.18 -3.13 53.33
CA PHE A 13 -19.62 -2.27 52.21
C PHE A 13 -18.53 -1.43 51.51
N ALA A 14 -18.11 -1.87 50.32
CA ALA A 14 -18.33 -1.13 49.07
C ALA A 14 -17.67 -1.83 47.86
N LEU A 15 -18.52 -2.35 46.99
CA LEU A 15 -18.42 -2.40 45.53
C LEU A 15 -17.15 -1.74 44.90
N SER A 16 -16.30 -2.55 44.27
CA SER A 16 -15.60 -2.12 43.05
C SER A 16 -15.52 -3.28 42.06
N LEU A 17 -16.65 -3.50 41.38
CA LEU A 17 -16.63 -4.10 40.05
C LEU A 17 -15.84 -3.15 39.14
N SER A 18 -14.54 -3.37 38.98
CA SER A 18 -13.82 -2.87 37.81
C SER A 18 -14.12 -3.83 36.65
N VAL A 19 -15.34 -3.78 36.12
CA VAL A 19 -15.62 -4.27 34.77
C VAL A 19 -14.94 -3.27 33.85
N SER A 20 -13.71 -3.57 33.45
CA SER A 20 -13.05 -2.87 32.35
C SER A 20 -13.86 -3.12 31.08
N PRO A 21 -14.50 -2.11 30.47
CA PRO A 21 -15.10 -2.29 29.17
C PRO A 21 -14.03 -2.05 28.09
N PHE A 22 -14.29 -2.58 26.91
CA PHE A 22 -13.59 -2.35 25.65
C PHE A 22 -12.40 -3.26 25.27
N ALA A 23 -12.77 -4.18 24.39
CA ALA A 23 -12.13 -4.38 23.08
C ALA A 23 -10.89 -5.29 23.03
N ALA A 24 -11.08 -6.55 23.36
CA ALA A 24 -10.36 -7.62 22.67
C ALA A 24 -11.04 -7.92 21.31
N HIS A 25 -10.97 -6.96 20.38
CA HIS A 25 -11.15 -7.19 18.94
C HIS A 25 -9.90 -6.70 18.21
N ALA A 26 -8.73 -7.20 18.62
CA ALA A 26 -7.54 -7.11 17.80
C ALA A 26 -7.50 -8.34 16.90
N TRP A 27 -8.23 -8.28 15.77
CA TRP A 27 -7.93 -9.14 14.64
C TRP A 27 -6.62 -8.61 14.03
N ASN A 28 -5.51 -8.92 14.71
CA ASN A 28 -4.17 -8.56 14.25
C ASN A 28 -3.85 -9.50 13.09
N LYS A 29 -4.30 -9.12 11.89
CA LYS A 29 -3.69 -9.60 10.66
C LYS A 29 -2.34 -8.88 10.57
N THR A 30 -1.39 -9.28 11.41
CA THR A 30 -0.01 -8.83 11.32
C THR A 30 0.54 -9.45 10.04
N SER A 31 0.33 -8.76 8.92
CA SER A 31 1.33 -8.84 7.87
C SER A 31 2.58 -8.26 8.52
N ASP A 32 3.55 -9.10 8.87
CA ASP A 32 4.87 -8.69 9.36
C ASP A 32 5.56 -7.89 8.25
N ALA A 33 5.14 -6.65 8.09
CA ALA A 33 5.71 -5.63 7.25
C ALA A 33 6.44 -4.74 8.25
N ASP A 34 7.77 -4.82 8.27
CA ASP A 34 8.57 -3.88 9.03
C ASP A 34 8.33 -2.50 8.43
N TRP A 35 7.57 -1.68 9.14
CA TRP A 35 7.12 -0.38 8.67
C TRP A 35 8.17 0.65 9.07
N GLN A 36 8.77 1.29 8.08
CA GLN A 36 9.78 2.32 8.22
C GLN A 36 9.21 3.65 7.73
N SER A 37 9.84 4.76 8.14
CA SER A 37 9.43 6.11 7.75
C SER A 37 10.55 6.73 6.93
N ALA A 38 10.26 7.15 5.70
CA ALA A 38 11.22 7.82 4.83
C ALA A 38 10.64 9.12 4.30
N LYS A 39 11.53 10.04 3.95
CA LYS A 39 11.17 11.27 3.28
C LYS A 39 10.99 11.00 1.79
N LEU A 40 9.85 11.38 1.23
CA LEU A 40 9.63 11.30 -0.20
C LEU A 40 10.30 12.50 -0.87
N LEU A 41 11.35 12.24 -1.66
CA LEU A 41 12.16 13.29 -2.30
C LEU A 41 11.55 13.77 -3.62
N SER A 42 10.98 12.84 -4.40
CA SER A 42 10.44 13.15 -5.72
C SER A 42 9.32 12.17 -6.06
N PHE A 43 8.30 12.71 -6.71
CA PHE A 43 7.19 11.95 -7.26
C PHE A 43 6.93 12.37 -8.70
N GLY A 44 6.98 11.40 -9.62
CA GLY A 44 6.74 11.63 -11.04
C GLY A 44 5.66 10.70 -11.58
N MET A 45 5.01 11.14 -12.65
CA MET A 45 4.05 10.35 -13.43
C MET A 45 4.42 10.41 -14.90
N GLU A 46 4.51 9.25 -15.53
CA GLU A 46 4.61 9.10 -16.98
C GLU A 46 3.33 8.46 -17.52
N HIS A 47 2.77 9.04 -18.59
CA HIS A 47 1.62 8.47 -19.30
C HIS A 47 2.07 7.93 -20.66
N TRP A 48 1.66 6.71 -20.98
CA TRP A 48 1.92 6.11 -22.29
C TRP A 48 0.73 5.28 -22.77
N ILE A 49 0.67 5.05 -24.08
CA ILE A 49 -0.45 4.39 -24.74
C ILE A 49 0.05 3.13 -25.45
N SER A 50 -0.65 2.02 -25.27
CA SER A 50 -0.47 0.81 -26.07
C SER A 50 -1.68 0.58 -26.97
N ASN A 51 -1.43 0.29 -28.24
CA ASN A 51 -2.46 -0.15 -29.19
C ASN A 51 -2.37 -1.66 -29.36
N GLY A 52 -3.50 -2.35 -29.26
CA GLY A 52 -3.63 -3.75 -29.66
C GLY A 52 -4.76 -3.90 -30.65
N GLY A 53 -4.47 -4.53 -31.78
CA GLY A 53 -5.46 -4.90 -32.79
C GLY A 53 -5.69 -6.40 -32.79
N SER A 54 -6.93 -6.82 -33.01
CA SER A 54 -7.24 -8.21 -33.35
C SER A 54 -8.14 -8.24 -34.57
N GLN A 55 -7.86 -9.17 -35.48
CA GLN A 55 -8.73 -9.46 -36.62
C GLN A 55 -9.87 -10.34 -36.12
N THR A 56 -11.10 -9.81 -36.13
CA THR A 56 -12.26 -10.48 -35.51
C THR A 56 -13.17 -11.16 -36.53
N ASN A 57 -13.01 -10.86 -37.81
CA ASN A 57 -13.64 -11.58 -38.91
C ASN A 57 -12.77 -11.49 -40.16
N GLY A 58 -12.58 -12.62 -40.85
CA GLY A 58 -11.90 -12.70 -42.15
C GLY A 58 -12.76 -13.47 -43.13
N HIS A 59 -12.92 -12.96 -44.35
CA HIS A 59 -13.66 -13.60 -45.43
C HIS A 59 -12.86 -13.54 -46.73
N VAL A 60 -12.94 -14.61 -47.53
CA VAL A 60 -12.37 -14.67 -48.88
C VAL A 60 -13.52 -14.66 -49.88
N ASP A 61 -13.53 -13.68 -50.78
CA ASP A 61 -14.56 -13.58 -51.82
C ASP A 61 -14.36 -14.65 -52.92
N GLY A 62 -15.35 -14.78 -53.82
CA GLY A 62 -15.28 -15.72 -54.96
C GLY A 62 -14.16 -15.42 -55.98
N ASN A 63 -13.51 -14.26 -55.86
CA ASN A 63 -12.37 -13.83 -56.68
C ASN A 63 -11.02 -14.05 -55.97
N GLY A 64 -11.02 -14.63 -54.77
CA GLY A 64 -9.83 -14.91 -53.99
C GLY A 64 -9.28 -13.73 -53.18
N ASN A 65 -10.00 -12.60 -53.11
CA ASN A 65 -9.59 -11.48 -52.27
C ASN A 65 -9.94 -11.72 -50.82
N TYR A 66 -8.97 -11.47 -49.94
CA TYR A 66 -9.14 -11.55 -48.50
C TYR A 66 -9.55 -10.18 -47.92
N SER A 67 -10.65 -10.16 -47.18
CA SER A 67 -11.15 -8.99 -46.44
C SER A 67 -11.26 -9.34 -44.97
N SER A 68 -10.78 -8.46 -44.08
CA SER A 68 -10.89 -8.64 -42.64
C SER A 68 -11.28 -7.37 -41.92
N THR A 69 -12.20 -7.50 -40.95
CA THR A 69 -12.50 -6.45 -40.00
C THR A 69 -11.47 -6.47 -38.88
N THR A 70 -10.69 -5.39 -38.76
CA THR A 70 -9.75 -5.21 -37.66
C THR A 70 -10.41 -4.37 -36.57
N THR A 71 -10.43 -4.87 -35.34
CA THR A 71 -10.86 -4.11 -34.17
C THR A 71 -9.60 -3.63 -33.44
N GLU A 72 -9.43 -2.31 -33.36
CA GLU A 72 -8.34 -1.68 -32.61
C GLU A 72 -8.80 -1.30 -31.21
N SER A 73 -7.96 -1.59 -30.22
CA SER A 73 -8.14 -1.21 -28.82
C SER A 73 -6.94 -0.40 -28.35
N THR A 74 -7.23 0.80 -27.83
CA THR A 74 -6.22 1.69 -27.25
C THR A 74 -6.33 1.66 -25.73
N TRP A 75 -5.19 1.38 -25.07
CA TRP A 75 -5.08 1.38 -23.61
C TRP A 75 -4.05 2.41 -23.17
N GLY A 76 -4.47 3.33 -22.29
CA GLY A 76 -3.56 4.23 -21.58
C GLY A 76 -3.05 3.58 -20.30
N HIS A 77 -1.78 3.82 -20.01
CA HIS A 77 -1.07 3.36 -18.82
C HIS A 77 -0.43 4.55 -18.12
N ASN A 78 -0.48 4.55 -16.79
CA ASN A 78 0.20 5.54 -15.96
C ASN A 78 1.29 4.86 -15.15
N THR A 79 2.56 5.23 -15.36
CA THR A 79 3.67 4.77 -14.52
C THR A 79 4.04 5.86 -13.53
N TYR A 80 3.97 5.53 -12.24
CA TYR A 80 4.37 6.41 -11.15
C TYR A 80 5.75 6.04 -10.67
N HIS A 81 6.61 7.04 -10.49
CA HIS A 81 7.96 6.91 -9.97
C HIS A 81 8.07 7.63 -8.63
N VAL A 82 8.62 6.95 -7.64
CA VAL A 82 8.88 7.54 -6.31
C VAL A 82 10.35 7.37 -5.94
N VAL A 83 10.90 8.40 -5.31
CA VAL A 83 12.21 8.36 -4.67
C VAL A 83 12.03 8.59 -3.18
N LEU A 84 12.36 7.58 -2.37
CA LEU A 84 12.32 7.67 -0.92
C LEU A 84 13.73 7.77 -0.35
N ASP A 85 13.87 8.60 0.69
CA ASP A 85 15.10 8.82 1.44
C ASP A 85 14.90 8.48 2.91
N ASP A 86 15.50 7.39 3.34
CA ASP A 86 15.54 6.94 4.74
C ASP A 86 16.74 7.53 5.50
N GLY A 87 17.44 8.51 4.93
CA GLY A 87 18.65 9.12 5.47
C GLY A 87 19.91 8.30 5.27
N LYS A 88 19.80 6.97 5.15
CA LYS A 88 20.92 6.05 4.85
C LYS A 88 20.90 5.53 3.41
N MET A 89 19.70 5.31 2.88
CA MET A 89 19.49 4.73 1.55
C MET A 89 18.43 5.50 0.79
N LEU A 90 18.64 5.59 -0.51
CA LEU A 90 17.67 6.06 -1.49
C LEU A 90 17.03 4.86 -2.19
N TYR A 91 15.70 4.79 -2.13
CA TYR A 91 14.90 3.76 -2.78
C TYR A 91 14.18 4.36 -3.98
N PHE A 92 14.40 3.76 -5.15
CA PHE A 92 13.70 4.09 -6.39
C PHE A 92 12.66 3.01 -6.63
N ALA A 93 11.39 3.37 -6.63
CA ALA A 93 10.32 2.44 -6.92
C ALA A 93 9.38 2.97 -8.00
N GLU A 94 8.79 2.05 -8.75
CA GLU A 94 7.87 2.35 -9.83
C GLU A 94 6.59 1.53 -9.72
N ARG A 95 5.48 2.08 -10.21
CA ARG A 95 4.22 1.36 -10.31
C ARG A 95 3.49 1.77 -11.58
N THR A 96 3.25 0.82 -12.47
CA THR A 96 2.38 1.01 -13.63
C THR A 96 0.94 0.63 -13.29
N LEU A 97 0.02 1.55 -13.56
CA LEU A 97 -1.42 1.30 -13.54
C LEU A 97 -1.87 0.88 -14.93
N SER A 98 -2.18 -0.40 -15.09
CA SER A 98 -2.66 -0.96 -16.36
C SER A 98 -4.18 -1.13 -16.43
N PHE A 99 -4.89 -0.91 -15.32
CA PHE A 99 -6.33 -1.10 -15.24
C PHE A 99 -7.06 0.16 -14.79
N ARG A 100 -8.16 0.48 -15.47
CA ARG A 100 -8.98 1.70 -15.27
C ARG A 100 -9.55 1.87 -13.85
N TRP A 101 -9.70 0.79 -13.08
CA TRP A 101 -10.22 0.83 -11.71
C TRP A 101 -9.13 0.93 -10.64
N GLN A 102 -7.85 0.85 -11.02
CA GLN A 102 -6.78 1.13 -10.09
C GLN A 102 -6.74 2.64 -9.80
N ARG A 103 -6.39 2.99 -8.57
CA ARG A 103 -6.36 4.38 -8.14
C ARG A 103 -4.95 4.93 -8.24
N ASP A 104 -4.87 6.21 -8.54
CA ASP A 104 -3.64 6.97 -8.59
C ASP A 104 -3.13 7.21 -7.15
N PRO A 105 -1.82 7.07 -6.90
CA PRO A 105 -1.21 7.49 -5.65
C PRO A 105 -1.07 9.02 -5.61
N HIS A 106 -1.32 9.62 -4.44
CA HIS A 106 -1.34 11.07 -4.26
C HIS A 106 -0.30 11.53 -3.24
N PHE A 107 0.98 11.51 -3.62
CA PHE A 107 2.05 11.90 -2.72
C PHE A 107 2.33 13.41 -2.76
N THR A 108 2.50 14.01 -1.58
CA THR A 108 3.09 15.35 -1.45
C THR A 108 4.62 15.23 -1.45
N GLU A 109 5.29 15.96 -2.35
CA GLU A 109 6.74 16.00 -2.36
C GLU A 109 7.29 16.55 -1.04
N ASN A 110 8.45 16.05 -0.61
CA ASN A 110 9.12 16.42 0.64
C ASN A 110 8.39 16.00 1.92
N ALA A 111 7.29 15.25 1.84
CA ALA A 111 6.56 14.70 2.98
C ALA A 111 7.23 13.43 3.55
N MET A 112 6.97 13.16 4.83
CA MET A 112 7.34 11.89 5.47
C MET A 112 6.26 10.85 5.18
N VAL A 113 6.65 9.74 4.57
CA VAL A 113 5.76 8.63 4.22
C VAL A 113 6.18 7.35 4.93
N ARG A 114 5.21 6.50 5.24
CA ARG A 114 5.47 5.17 5.79
C ARG A 114 5.65 4.20 4.64
N PHE A 115 6.69 3.39 4.69
CA PHE A 115 6.93 2.36 3.69
C PHE A 115 7.34 1.05 4.35
N SER A 116 7.15 -0.05 3.64
CA SER A 116 7.68 -1.35 4.02
C SER A 116 8.31 -2.01 2.81
N LEU A 117 9.49 -2.58 3.02
CA LEU A 117 10.24 -3.26 1.98
C LEU A 117 10.16 -4.78 2.18
N LYS A 118 9.58 -5.49 1.20
CA LYS A 118 9.59 -6.95 1.15
C LYS A 118 10.24 -7.41 -0.15
N LYS A 119 11.49 -7.89 -0.05
CA LYS A 119 12.31 -8.33 -1.20
C LYS A 119 12.38 -7.24 -2.27
N ASP A 120 11.65 -7.41 -3.37
CA ASP A 120 11.64 -6.50 -4.52
C ASP A 120 10.36 -5.65 -4.60
N THR A 121 9.50 -5.74 -3.58
CA THR A 121 8.25 -4.96 -3.49
C THR A 121 8.36 -3.96 -2.35
N LEU A 122 8.20 -2.69 -2.70
CA LEU A 122 8.11 -1.57 -1.78
C LEU A 122 6.64 -1.19 -1.63
N THR A 123 6.08 -1.31 -0.43
CA THR A 123 4.71 -0.85 -0.15
C THR A 123 4.80 0.51 0.52
N VAL A 124 4.15 1.53 -0.05
CA VAL A 124 4.15 2.90 0.48
C VAL A 124 2.74 3.27 0.90
N VAL A 125 2.61 3.95 2.03
CA VAL A 125 1.37 4.56 2.48
C VAL A 125 1.34 6.00 2.00
N ASP A 126 0.29 6.31 1.27
CA ASP A 126 0.00 7.63 0.74
C ASP A 126 -0.53 8.59 1.80
N ASP A 127 -0.60 9.88 1.48
CA ASP A 127 -1.09 10.94 2.40
C ASP A 127 -2.55 10.68 2.83
N SER A 128 -3.32 10.00 1.99
CA SER A 128 -4.68 9.54 2.28
C SER A 128 -4.75 8.29 3.17
N GLY A 129 -3.62 7.76 3.64
CA GLY A 129 -3.53 6.52 4.43
C GLY A 129 -3.69 5.24 3.61
N ARG A 130 -3.55 5.32 2.28
CA ARG A 130 -3.78 4.19 1.37
C ARG A 130 -2.47 3.49 1.02
N GLU A 131 -2.50 2.17 0.98
CA GLU A 131 -1.32 1.36 0.64
C GLU A 131 -1.17 1.17 -0.87
N PHE A 132 0.02 1.46 -1.38
CA PHE A 132 0.40 1.26 -2.77
C PHE A 132 1.62 0.35 -2.86
N LYS A 133 1.44 -0.78 -3.53
CA LYS A 133 2.53 -1.72 -3.81
C LYS A 133 3.29 -1.26 -5.06
N MET A 134 4.56 -0.99 -4.91
CA MET A 134 5.45 -0.52 -5.97
C MET A 134 6.58 -1.53 -6.15
N LYS A 135 7.05 -1.66 -7.38
CA LYS A 135 8.21 -2.49 -7.71
C LYS A 135 9.46 -1.69 -7.38
N LEU A 136 10.38 -2.28 -6.64
CA LEU A 136 11.68 -1.67 -6.38
C LEU A 136 12.53 -1.75 -7.65
N VAL A 137 12.91 -0.59 -8.19
CA VAL A 137 13.78 -0.47 -9.37
C VAL A 137 15.24 -0.51 -8.95
N LYS A 138 15.58 0.28 -7.93
CA LYS A 138 16.97 0.44 -7.50
C LYS A 138 17.07 0.85 -6.04
N ARG A 139 18.20 0.48 -5.43
CA ARG A 139 18.66 0.98 -4.14
C ARG A 139 20.01 1.66 -4.30
N ARG A 140 20.18 2.81 -3.68
CA ARG A 140 21.45 3.53 -3.60
C ARG A 140 21.76 3.82 -2.15
N ILE A 141 23.02 3.71 -1.76
CA ILE A 141 23.49 4.22 -0.47
C ILE A 141 23.62 5.72 -0.64
N LYS A 142 23.20 6.48 0.38
CA LYS A 142 23.40 7.92 0.42
C LYS A 142 24.83 8.17 0.89
N GLU A 143 25.64 8.79 0.03
CA GLU A 143 27.04 9.19 0.33
C GLU A 143 27.09 10.35 1.33
#